data_AF-X1CM08-F1
#
_entry.id   AF-X1CM08-F1
#
_cell.length_a   1.000
_cell.length_b   1.000
_cell.length_c   1.000
_cell.angle_alpha   90.00
_cell.angle_beta   90.00
_cell.angle_gamma   90.00
#
_symmetry.space_group_name_H-M   'P 1'
#
loop_
_entity.id
_entity.type
_entity.pdbx_description
1 polymer ?
#
loop_
_entity_poly.entity_id
_entity_poly.type
_entity_poly.pdbx_seq_one_letter_code
_entity_poly.pdbx_strand_id
1 'polypeptide(L)' 'MSRAIKVEDQVYNELDRLRGKGKTFSQVIEDILGARLKIFELLNVVEGQLKYQDWKQRQIHEVLNK' A
#
# COMPACT_ATOMS: atom_id res chain seq x y z
N MET A 1 25.40 -2.82 11.99
CA MET A 1 25.04 -1.84 13.04
C MET A 1 23.58 -1.46 12.85
N SER A 2 22.70 -1.74 13.81
CA SER A 2 21.31 -1.23 13.72
C SER A 2 21.32 0.26 14.02
N ARG A 3 20.76 1.08 13.12
CA ARG A 3 20.51 2.49 13.42
C ARG A 3 19.22 2.54 14.23
N ALA A 4 19.30 3.00 15.48
CA ALA A 4 18.10 3.25 16.27
C ALA A 4 17.33 4.43 15.68
N ILE A 5 16.07 4.21 15.31
CA ILE A 5 15.16 5.25 14.84
C ILE A 5 14.45 5.78 16.08
N LYS A 6 14.64 7.07 16.38
CA LYS A 6 13.82 7.75 17.38
C LYS A 6 12.46 8.03 16.75
N VAL A 7 11.41 7.64 17.45
CA VAL A 7 10.02 7.95 17.11
C VAL A 7 9.43 8.82 18.20
N GLU A 8 8.42 9.62 17.84
CA GLU A 8 7.68 10.42 18.80
C GLU A 8 6.88 9.52 19.77
N ASP A 9 6.67 10.00 21.00
CA ASP A 9 5.96 9.23 22.03
C ASP A 9 4.55 8.84 21.60
N GLN A 10 3.88 9.69 20.82
CA GLN A 10 2.57 9.37 20.25
C GLN A 10 2.64 8.14 19.33
N VAL A 11 3.63 8.09 18.43
CA VAL A 11 3.82 6.97 17.49
C VAL A 11 4.14 5.69 18.26
N TYR A 12 4.95 5.78 19.31
CA TYR A 12 5.23 4.63 20.17
C TYR A 12 3.97 4.07 20.82
N ASN A 13 3.12 4.95 21.37
CA ASN A 13 1.86 4.56 22.00
C ASN A 13 0.88 3.91 21.01
N GLU A 14 0.82 4.43 19.78
CA GLU A 14 0.01 3.84 18.71
C GLU A 14 0.53 2.46 18.30
N LEU A 15 1.86 2.30 18.16
CA LEU A 15 2.46 1.00 17.88
C LEU A 15 2.20 0.00 19.01
N ASP A 16 2.23 0.44 20.26
CA ASP A 16 1.96 -0.43 21.42
C ASP A 16 0.50 -0.91 21.44
N ARG A 17 -0.45 -0.05 21.07
CA ARG A 17 -1.87 -0.42 20.90
C ARG A 17 -2.08 -1.45 19.79
N LEU A 18 -1.31 -1.37 18.71
CA LEU A 18 -1.37 -2.31 17.58
C LEU A 18 -0.62 -3.62 17.88
N ARG A 19 0.27 -3.61 18.88
CA ARG A 19 1.14 -4.75 19.20
C ARG A 19 0.35 -5.86 19.87
N GLY A 20 0.14 -6.96 19.13
CA GLY A 20 -0.37 -8.20 19.69
C GLY A 20 0.56 -8.81 20.74
N LYS A 21 0.02 -9.66 21.64
CA LYS A 21 0.80 -10.34 22.68
C LYS A 21 2.01 -11.08 22.08
N GLY A 22 3.19 -10.81 22.62
CA GLY A 22 4.44 -11.48 22.23
C GLY A 22 5.12 -10.93 20.97
N LYS A 23 4.54 -9.94 20.26
CA LYS A 23 5.21 -9.28 19.14
C LYS A 23 6.17 -8.20 19.60
N THR A 24 7.29 -8.03 18.90
CA THR A 24 8.19 -6.89 19.10
C THR A 24 7.73 -5.68 18.27
N PHE A 25 8.20 -4.48 18.61
CA PHE A 25 7.90 -3.29 17.81
C PHE A 25 8.42 -3.39 16.38
N SER A 26 9.60 -3.99 16.18
CA SER A 26 10.15 -4.24 14.84
C SER A 26 9.21 -5.08 14.00
N GLN A 27 8.65 -6.16 14.56
CA GLN A 27 7.69 -7.01 13.85
C GLN A 27 6.41 -6.26 13.47
N VAL A 28 5.88 -5.43 14.38
CA VAL A 28 4.69 -4.61 14.08
C VAL A 28 4.97 -3.61 12.97
N ILE A 29 6.15 -2.96 12.98
CA ILE A 29 6.56 -2.02 11.93
C ILE A 29 6.72 -2.77 10.59
N GLU A 30 7.35 -3.94 10.60
CA GLU A 30 7.49 -4.79 9.41
C GLU A 30 6.13 -5.20 8.83
N ASP A 31 5.19 -5.60 9.69
CA ASP A 31 3.81 -5.94 9.30
C ASP A 31 3.12 -4.73 8.63
N ILE A 32 3.22 -3.55 9.23
CA ILE A 32 2.63 -2.30 8.70
C ILE A 32 3.25 -1.92 7.35
N LEU A 33 4.58 -1.97 7.25
CA LEU A 33 5.28 -1.68 6.00
C LEU A 33 4.93 -2.69 4.91
N GLY A 34 4.83 -3.97 5.25
CA GLY A 34 4.39 -5.02 4.34
C GLY A 34 2.96 -4.80 3.84
N ALA A 35 2.04 -4.42 4.74
CA ALA A 35 0.67 -4.07 4.36
C ALA A 35 0.62 -2.87 3.40
N ARG A 36 1.41 -1.82 3.69
CA ARG A 36 1.52 -0.63 2.84
C ARG A 36 2.02 -0.96 1.43
N LEU A 37 3.03 -1.82 1.31
CA LEU A 37 3.55 -2.26 0.01
C LEU A 37 2.48 -3.01 -0.80
N LYS A 38 1.77 -3.95 -0.18
CA LYS A 38 0.67 -4.68 -0.84
C LYS A 38 -0.45 -3.75 -1.33
N ILE A 39 -0.79 -2.73 -0.55
CA ILE A 39 -1.78 -1.72 -0.96
C ILE A 39 -1.30 -0.98 -2.22
N PHE A 40 -0.03 -0.57 -2.28
CA PHE A 40 0.49 0.08 -3.49
C PHE A 40 0.52 -0.84 -4.71
N GLU A 41 0.85 -2.12 -4.53
CA GLU A 41 0.77 -3.10 -5.61
C GLU A 41 -0.67 -3.22 -6.16
N LEU A 42 -1.66 -3.31 -5.26
CA LEU A 42 -3.07 -3.36 -5.65
C LEU A 42 -3.50 -2.09 -6.38
N LEU A 43 -3.11 -0.90 -5.89
CA LEU A 43 -3.42 0.37 -6.55
C LEU A 43 -2.85 0.43 -7.96
N ASN A 44 -1.63 -0.04 -8.18
CA ASN A 44 -1.01 -0.09 -9.50
C ASN A 44 -1.78 -1.01 -10.46
N VAL A 45 -2.24 -2.17 -9.97
CA VAL A 45 -3.06 -3.09 -10.78
C VAL A 45 -4.38 -2.43 -11.17
N VAL A 46 -5.06 -1.79 -10.21
CA VAL A 46 -6.32 -1.08 -10.47
C VAL A 46 -6.12 0.05 -11.48
N GLU A 47 -5.07 0.86 -11.32
CA GLU A 47 -4.75 1.92 -12.27
C GLU A 47 -4.50 1.39 -13.69
N GLY A 48 -3.78 0.27 -13.81
CA GLY A 48 -3.56 -0.40 -15.09
C GLY A 48 -4.85 -0.87 -15.74
N GLN A 49 -5.78 -1.43 -14.96
CA GLN A 49 -7.08 -1.87 -15.44
C GLN A 49 -7.95 -0.69 -15.92
N LEU A 50 -7.96 0.41 -15.17
CA LEU A 50 -8.69 1.62 -15.58
C LEU A 50 -8.14 2.18 -16.90
N LYS A 51 -6.82 2.31 -17.03
CA LYS A 51 -6.17 2.75 -18.28
C LYS A 51 -6.51 1.85 -19.46
N TYR A 52 -6.55 0.53 -19.25
CA TYR A 52 -6.93 -0.43 -20.29
C TYR A 52 -8.40 -0.26 -20.70
N GLN A 53 -9.31 -0.07 -19.74
CA GLN A 53 -10.72 0.16 -20.03
C GLN A 53 -10.94 1.46 -20.83
N ASP A 54 -10.25 2.54 -20.45
CA ASP A 54 -10.29 3.82 -21.18
C ASP A 54 -9.80 3.65 -22.62
N TRP A 55 -8.66 2.97 -22.80
CA TRP A 55 -8.14 2.66 -24.13
C TRP A 55 -9.14 1.84 -24.95
N LYS A 56 -9.73 0.79 -24.36
CA LYS A 56 -10.70 -0.07 -25.02
C LYS A 56 -11.94 0.71 -25.48
N GLN A 57 -12.45 1.61 -24.66
CA GLN A 57 -13.58 2.47 -25.02
C GLN A 57 -13.25 3.38 -26.20
N ARG A 58 -12.06 3.99 -26.21
CA ARG A 58 -11.60 4.82 -27.34
C ARG A 58 -11.51 4.02 -28.64
N GLN A 59 -10.95 2.81 -28.58
CA GLN A 59 -10.85 1.94 -29.76
C GLN A 59 -12.23 1.55 -30.31
N ILE A 60 -13.19 1.23 -29.45
CA ILE A 60 -14.57 0.93 -29.89
C ILE A 60 -15.20 2.14 -30.58
N HIS A 61 -15.04 3.34 -30.00
CA HIS A 61 -15.56 4.57 -30.58
C HIS A 61 -14.94 4.89 -31.95
N GLU A 62 -13.64 4.69 -32.11
CA GLU A 62 -12.92 4.87 -33.38
C GLU A 62 -13.38 3.89 -34.46
N VAL A 63 -13.72 2.65 -34.10
CA VAL A 63 -14.20 1.64 -35.05
C VAL A 63 -15.66 1.89 -35.45
N LEU A 64 -16.51 2.33 -34.53
CA LEU A 64 -17.94 2.57 -34.79
C LEU A 64 -18.20 3.88 -35.56
N ASN A 65 -17.29 4.85 -35.50
CA ASN A 65 -17.41 6.14 -36.20
C ASN A 65 -16.59 6.19 -37.51
N LYS A 66 -16.15 5.03 -38.01
CA LYS A 66 -15.61 4.84 -39.36
C LYS A 66 -16.67 4.22 -40.26
#